data_AF-A0A5N6D690-F1
#
_entry.id   AF-A0A5N6D690-F1
#
_cell.length_a   1.000
_cell.length_b   1.000
_cell.length_c   1.000
_cell.angle_alpha   90.00
_cell.angle_beta   90.00
_cell.angle_gamma   90.00
#
_symmetry.space_group_name_H-M   'P 1'
#
loop_
_entity.id
_entity.type
_entity.pdbx_description
1 polymer ?
#
loop_
_entity_poly.entity_id
_entity_poly.type
_entity_poly.pdbx_seq_one_letter_code
_entity_poly.pdbx_strand_id
1 'polypeptide(L)'
;MSMEVKSLNGQWAGVYTLDNSNGTANGESEFFLSFESDLNDRTRARINGQGFDDAGSFTIAGTLDSKDLINLQKNYSTHGWTYAGKLDRALSVVHGSWGDIRNGPMGFFAFQQVDDEDVVSAGEKIWRINGRWKGTYSAAREDTRWPCEFELTVSPGKKEEQLAIVGKGVDNAGAYWIKGMVLSAHQVIFVKQYAGHSWIYRGELDEDGSVMEGDWEGKGDQGTFTFTH
;
A
#
# COMPACT_ATOMS: atom_id res chain seq x y z
N MET A 1 -14.13 -23.26 11.06
CA MET A 1 -12.65 -23.17 11.15
C MET A 1 -12.35 -21.82 11.81
N SER A 2 -11.48 -21.76 12.83
CA SER A 2 -11.12 -20.49 13.49
C SER A 2 -10.13 -19.71 12.63
N MET A 3 -10.26 -18.38 12.59
CA MET A 3 -9.35 -17.53 11.82
C MET A 3 -7.97 -17.47 12.49
N GLU A 4 -6.92 -17.89 11.77
CA GLU A 4 -5.53 -17.72 12.21
C GLU A 4 -5.03 -16.32 11.87
N VAL A 5 -4.68 -15.56 12.92
CA VAL A 5 -4.28 -14.15 12.80
C VAL A 5 -3.05 -13.78 13.61
N LYS A 6 -2.49 -14.70 14.40
CA LYS A 6 -1.34 -14.41 15.25
C LYS A 6 -0.11 -13.98 14.45
N SER A 7 0.06 -14.51 13.24
CA SER A 7 1.14 -14.14 12.34
C SER A 7 1.03 -12.71 11.82
N LEU A 8 -0.16 -12.09 11.88
CA LEU A 8 -0.40 -10.71 11.42
C LEU A 8 -0.06 -9.65 12.49
N ASN A 9 0.31 -10.09 13.69
CA ASN A 9 0.73 -9.20 14.77
C ASN A 9 2.10 -8.62 14.45
N GLY A 10 2.22 -7.31 14.51
CA GLY A 10 3.50 -6.68 14.26
C GLY A 10 3.40 -5.25 13.81
N GLN A 11 4.52 -4.79 13.27
CA GLN A 11 4.65 -3.49 12.66
C GLN A 11 4.12 -3.52 11.24
N TRP A 12 3.41 -2.46 10.87
CA TRP A 12 2.84 -2.26 9.55
C TRP A 12 3.29 -0.89 9.05
N ALA A 13 3.76 -0.84 7.81
CA ALA A 13 4.23 0.38 7.16
C ALA A 13 3.66 0.47 5.74
N GLY A 14 3.45 1.69 5.26
CA GLY A 14 2.80 1.87 3.97
C GLY A 14 2.60 3.31 3.58
N VAL A 15 1.85 3.47 2.49
CA VAL A 15 1.50 4.78 1.93
C VAL A 15 0.00 4.98 1.93
N TYR A 16 -0.39 6.25 1.97
CA TYR A 16 -1.75 6.68 1.69
C TYR A 16 -1.74 7.90 0.77
N THR A 17 -2.82 8.05 0.02
CA THR A 17 -3.03 9.15 -0.92
C THR A 17 -4.36 9.82 -0.68
N LEU A 18 -4.47 11.11 -1.00
CA LEU A 18 -5.72 11.87 -1.00
C LEU A 18 -6.12 12.15 -2.45
N ASP A 19 -7.27 11.63 -2.88
CA ASP A 19 -7.86 11.92 -4.19
C ASP A 19 -8.10 13.45 -4.31
N ASN A 20 -7.99 14.00 -5.53
CA ASN A 20 -8.10 15.44 -5.78
C ASN A 20 -7.06 16.32 -5.06
N SER A 21 -5.96 15.71 -4.60
CA SER A 21 -4.79 16.45 -4.16
C SER A 21 -3.72 16.52 -5.24
N ASN A 22 -2.86 17.54 -5.16
CA ASN A 22 -1.64 17.64 -5.95
C ASN A 22 -0.51 16.73 -5.42
N GLY A 23 -0.84 15.71 -4.63
CA GLY A 23 0.08 14.80 -3.96
C GLY A 23 0.69 15.31 -2.64
N THR A 24 0.52 16.58 -2.28
CA THR A 24 1.09 17.12 -1.01
C THR A 24 0.45 16.54 0.25
N ALA A 25 -0.78 16.04 0.14
CA ALA A 25 -1.51 15.40 1.24
C ALA A 25 -1.29 13.87 1.31
N ASN A 26 -0.50 13.31 0.39
CA ASN A 26 -0.13 11.91 0.42
C ASN A 26 0.99 11.70 1.44
N GLY A 27 0.94 10.60 2.17
CA GLY A 27 1.90 10.35 3.25
C GLY A 27 2.34 8.90 3.34
N GLU A 28 3.31 8.70 4.20
CA GLU A 28 3.70 7.39 4.71
C GLU A 28 3.16 7.25 6.13
N SER A 29 2.70 6.06 6.49
CA SER A 29 2.25 5.76 7.84
C SER A 29 2.88 4.48 8.33
N GLU A 30 3.15 4.46 9.61
CA GLU A 30 3.70 3.32 10.32
C GLU A 30 3.00 3.18 11.66
N PHE A 31 2.65 1.96 12.02
CA PHE A 31 1.93 1.66 13.25
C PHE A 31 2.07 0.19 13.61
N PHE A 32 1.70 -0.15 14.83
CA PHE A 32 1.64 -1.52 15.30
C PHE A 32 0.19 -2.00 15.30
N LEU A 33 -0.05 -3.21 14.81
CA LEU A 33 -1.36 -3.88 14.90
C LEU A 33 -1.24 -5.17 15.72
N SER A 34 -2.24 -5.39 16.58
CA SER A 34 -2.51 -6.67 17.21
C SER A 34 -3.87 -7.20 16.78
N PHE A 35 -3.89 -8.46 16.39
CA PHE A 35 -5.02 -9.24 15.93
C PHE A 35 -5.33 -10.33 16.95
N GLU A 36 -6.58 -10.39 17.37
CA GLU A 36 -7.08 -11.39 18.30
C GLU A 36 -8.39 -11.97 17.76
N SER A 37 -8.52 -13.31 17.74
CA SER A 37 -9.78 -13.94 17.33
C SER A 37 -10.94 -13.45 18.21
N ASP A 38 -12.07 -13.10 17.61
CA ASP A 38 -13.24 -12.67 18.38
C ASP A 38 -13.84 -13.87 19.13
N LEU A 39 -13.95 -13.76 20.46
CA LEU A 39 -14.50 -14.79 21.33
C LEU A 39 -15.98 -15.08 21.03
N ASN A 40 -16.71 -14.10 20.51
CA ASN A 40 -18.13 -14.21 20.19
C ASN A 40 -18.37 -14.64 18.73
N ASP A 41 -17.39 -14.46 17.85
CA ASP A 41 -17.47 -14.83 16.43
C ASP A 41 -16.11 -15.30 15.91
N ARG A 42 -15.92 -16.62 15.88
CA ARG A 42 -14.65 -17.24 15.46
C ARG A 42 -14.30 -17.01 13.98
N THR A 43 -15.22 -16.43 13.20
CA THR A 43 -14.99 -16.05 11.80
C THR A 43 -14.46 -14.62 11.66
N ARG A 44 -14.24 -13.93 12.78
CA ARG A 44 -13.70 -12.57 12.83
C ARG A 44 -12.53 -12.47 13.79
N ALA A 45 -11.67 -11.48 13.55
CA ALA A 45 -10.70 -11.00 14.51
C ALA A 45 -10.97 -9.53 14.84
N ARG A 46 -10.67 -9.18 16.08
CA ARG A 46 -10.55 -7.80 16.53
C ARG A 46 -9.13 -7.33 16.27
N ILE A 47 -9.02 -6.08 15.87
CA ILE A 47 -7.75 -5.42 15.58
C ILE A 47 -7.64 -4.25 16.55
N ASN A 48 -6.53 -4.17 17.25
CA ASN A 48 -6.14 -2.98 18.00
C ASN A 48 -4.78 -2.51 17.48
N GLY A 49 -4.47 -1.24 17.66
CA GLY A 49 -3.19 -0.72 17.24
C GLY A 49 -2.94 0.68 17.74
N GLN A 50 -1.72 1.13 17.47
CA GLN A 50 -1.28 2.47 17.85
C GLN A 50 -0.11 2.91 16.98
N GLY A 51 0.06 4.21 16.87
CA GLY A 51 1.17 4.80 16.16
C GLY A 51 1.28 6.29 16.42
N PHE A 52 2.21 6.92 15.70
CA PHE A 52 2.48 8.33 15.79
C PHE A 52 2.83 8.86 14.40
N ASP A 53 2.26 10.00 14.04
CA ASP A 53 2.62 10.76 12.84
C ASP A 53 2.60 12.27 13.13
N ASP A 54 2.74 13.10 12.10
CA ASP A 54 2.81 14.56 12.23
C ASP A 54 1.56 15.18 12.87
N ALA A 55 0.40 14.49 12.82
CA ALA A 55 -0.82 14.93 13.49
C ALA A 55 -0.88 14.51 14.98
N GLY A 56 0.08 13.69 15.43
CA GLY A 56 0.25 13.26 16.81
C GLY A 56 0.08 11.75 16.99
N SER A 57 -0.08 11.33 18.25
CA SER A 57 -0.37 9.94 18.58
C SER A 57 -1.80 9.58 18.19
N PHE A 58 -1.97 8.33 17.75
CA PHE A 58 -3.27 7.78 17.41
C PHE A 58 -3.41 6.34 17.89
N THR A 59 -4.67 5.91 18.03
CA THR A 59 -5.03 4.51 18.23
C THR A 59 -5.77 3.97 17.01
N ILE A 60 -5.71 2.67 16.80
CA ILE A 60 -6.46 1.94 15.78
C ILE A 60 -7.33 0.91 16.47
N ALA A 61 -8.59 0.83 16.06
CA ALA A 61 -9.48 -0.26 16.43
C ALA A 61 -10.25 -0.73 15.21
N GLY A 62 -10.50 -2.03 15.07
CA GLY A 62 -11.13 -2.55 13.86
C GLY A 62 -11.42 -4.03 13.89
N THR A 63 -11.80 -4.56 12.73
CA THR A 63 -12.07 -6.00 12.55
C THR A 63 -11.58 -6.51 11.21
N LEU A 64 -11.15 -7.76 11.19
CA LEU A 64 -10.91 -8.59 10.00
C LEU A 64 -11.96 -9.69 9.98
N ASP A 65 -12.56 -9.96 8.83
CA ASP A 65 -13.51 -11.08 8.66
C ASP A 65 -12.90 -12.26 7.88
N SER A 66 -13.63 -13.37 7.84
CA SER A 66 -13.25 -14.58 7.11
C SER A 66 -13.12 -14.44 5.59
N LYS A 67 -13.51 -13.31 5.00
CA LYS A 67 -13.31 -12.98 3.58
C LYS A 67 -12.12 -12.03 3.40
N ASP A 68 -11.33 -11.87 4.43
CA ASP A 68 -10.19 -10.96 4.49
C ASP A 68 -10.58 -9.49 4.33
N LEU A 69 -11.84 -9.13 4.59
CA LEU A 69 -12.26 -7.73 4.60
C LEU A 69 -11.86 -7.09 5.93
N ILE A 70 -11.19 -5.95 5.84
CA ILE A 70 -10.70 -5.19 6.98
C ILE A 70 -11.48 -3.88 7.11
N ASN A 71 -11.80 -3.52 8.35
CA ASN A 71 -12.36 -2.21 8.69
C ASN A 71 -11.61 -1.69 9.91
N LEU A 72 -10.98 -0.53 9.79
CA LEU A 72 -10.22 0.11 10.86
C LEU A 72 -10.73 1.53 11.09
N GLN A 73 -10.69 1.94 12.34
CA GLN A 73 -10.91 3.30 12.78
C GLN A 73 -9.61 3.80 13.42
N LYS A 74 -8.97 4.79 12.78
CA LYS A 74 -7.81 5.50 13.29
C LYS A 74 -8.29 6.75 14.03
N ASN A 75 -7.99 6.85 15.33
CA ASN A 75 -8.48 7.93 16.18
C ASN A 75 -7.32 8.73 16.78
N TYR A 76 -7.36 10.04 16.55
CA TYR A 76 -6.62 11.04 17.29
C TYR A 76 -7.48 11.58 18.44
N SER A 77 -6.91 12.43 19.29
CA SER A 77 -7.65 13.09 20.36
C SER A 77 -8.76 14.01 19.88
N THR A 78 -8.68 14.53 18.65
CA THR A 78 -9.61 15.55 18.11
C THR A 78 -10.44 15.09 16.92
N HIS A 79 -10.03 14.04 16.21
CA HIS A 79 -10.69 13.56 14.99
C HIS A 79 -10.32 12.10 14.71
N GLY A 80 -10.94 11.50 13.71
CA GLY A 80 -10.61 10.13 13.30
C GLY A 80 -10.97 9.86 11.85
N TRP A 81 -10.37 8.80 11.31
CA TRP A 81 -10.49 8.36 9.94
C TRP A 81 -10.89 6.89 9.90
N THR A 82 -11.70 6.55 8.91
CA THR A 82 -12.14 5.18 8.65
C THR A 82 -11.34 4.62 7.47
N TYR A 83 -10.88 3.39 7.61
CA TYR A 83 -10.18 2.63 6.58
C TYR A 83 -10.97 1.36 6.32
N ALA A 84 -11.27 1.09 5.06
CA ALA A 84 -11.94 -0.12 4.64
C ALA A 84 -11.18 -0.74 3.46
N GLY A 85 -10.97 -2.05 3.51
CA GLY A 85 -10.07 -2.68 2.57
C GLY A 85 -10.07 -4.19 2.65
N LYS A 86 -9.02 -4.77 2.08
CA LYS A 86 -8.79 -6.21 2.04
C LYS A 86 -7.38 -6.53 2.52
N LEU A 87 -7.22 -7.66 3.20
CA LEU A 87 -5.94 -8.28 3.47
C LEU A 87 -5.60 -9.25 2.33
N ASP A 88 -4.44 -9.04 1.73
CA ASP A 88 -3.75 -10.01 0.90
C ASP A 88 -2.78 -10.80 1.76
N ARG A 89 -3.13 -12.05 2.05
CA ARG A 89 -2.33 -12.93 2.92
C ARG A 89 -1.05 -13.43 2.26
N ALA A 90 -0.99 -13.47 0.93
CA ALA A 90 0.19 -13.96 0.23
C ALA A 90 1.33 -12.94 0.30
N LEU A 91 0.97 -11.66 0.23
CA LEU A 91 1.92 -10.54 0.27
C LEU A 91 2.01 -9.87 1.65
N SER A 92 1.21 -10.30 2.63
CA SER A 92 1.05 -9.63 3.92
C SER A 92 0.73 -8.13 3.79
N VAL A 93 -0.15 -7.78 2.83
CA VAL A 93 -0.54 -6.40 2.53
C VAL A 93 -2.01 -6.16 2.88
N VAL A 94 -2.30 -5.08 3.59
CA VAL A 94 -3.64 -4.53 3.74
C VAL A 94 -3.76 -3.30 2.85
N HIS A 95 -4.76 -3.28 1.99
CA HIS A 95 -4.97 -2.18 1.05
C HIS A 95 -6.45 -1.83 0.93
N GLY A 96 -6.75 -0.61 0.51
CA GLY A 96 -8.13 -0.19 0.33
C GLY A 96 -8.28 1.32 0.28
N SER A 97 -9.44 1.79 0.74
CA SER A 97 -9.76 3.21 0.79
C SER A 97 -9.86 3.72 2.21
N TRP A 98 -9.48 4.98 2.39
CA TRP A 98 -9.65 5.69 3.65
C TRP A 98 -10.46 6.96 3.42
N GLY A 99 -11.06 7.47 4.49
CA GLY A 99 -11.82 8.72 4.46
C GLY A 99 -12.55 8.95 5.76
N ASP A 100 -13.58 9.79 5.72
CA ASP A 100 -14.43 10.05 6.88
C ASP A 100 -15.87 9.58 6.64
N ILE A 101 -16.61 9.35 7.73
CA ILE A 101 -17.97 8.82 7.68
C ILE A 101 -18.98 9.74 6.99
N ARG A 102 -18.67 11.03 6.83
CA ARG A 102 -19.57 12.05 6.26
C ARG A 102 -19.36 12.22 4.76
N ASN A 103 -18.10 12.18 4.33
CA ASN A 103 -17.67 12.45 2.96
C ASN A 103 -17.35 11.17 2.17
N GLY A 104 -17.27 10.02 2.84
CA GLY A 104 -16.96 8.74 2.23
C GLY A 104 -15.46 8.59 1.91
N PRO A 105 -15.12 7.70 0.95
CA PRO A 105 -13.73 7.48 0.54
C PRO A 105 -13.08 8.77 0.00
N MET A 106 -11.97 9.16 0.60
CA MET A 106 -11.18 10.35 0.24
C MET A 106 -9.86 9.99 -0.44
N GLY A 107 -9.44 8.73 -0.35
CA GLY A 107 -8.31 8.24 -1.13
C GLY A 107 -7.97 6.79 -0.80
N PHE A 108 -6.76 6.38 -1.17
CA PHE A 108 -6.33 4.98 -1.10
C PHE A 108 -5.14 4.79 -0.18
N PHE A 109 -5.03 3.60 0.39
CA PHE A 109 -3.92 3.21 1.24
C PHE A 109 -3.44 1.79 0.89
N ALA A 110 -2.17 1.52 1.15
CA ALA A 110 -1.62 0.19 1.16
C ALA A 110 -0.53 0.10 2.23
N PHE A 111 -0.71 -0.81 3.19
CA PHE A 111 0.16 -1.06 4.32
C PHE A 111 0.61 -2.52 4.29
N GLN A 112 1.89 -2.77 4.46
CA GLN A 112 2.46 -4.10 4.51
C GLN A 112 3.01 -4.38 5.90
N GLN A 113 2.94 -5.64 6.30
CA GLN A 113 3.61 -6.12 7.50
C GLN A 113 5.13 -6.05 7.30
N VAL A 114 5.84 -5.50 8.27
CA VAL A 114 7.30 -5.43 8.25
C VAL A 114 7.84 -6.69 8.91
N ASP A 115 8.57 -7.50 8.14
CA ASP A 115 9.26 -8.70 8.64
C ASP A 115 10.72 -8.36 9.01
N ASP A 116 11.15 -8.77 10.21
CA ASP A 116 12.51 -8.52 10.75
C ASP A 116 13.59 -9.42 10.09
N GLU A 117 13.20 -10.41 9.29
CA GLU A 117 14.09 -11.42 8.72
C GLU A 117 14.25 -11.26 7.19
N ASP A 118 15.07 -10.30 6.74
CA ASP A 118 15.99 -10.45 5.60
C ASP A 118 16.68 -9.11 5.29
N VAL A 119 17.87 -8.94 5.89
CA VAL A 119 18.66 -7.71 5.81
C VAL A 119 19.61 -7.78 4.63
N VAL A 120 19.14 -7.36 3.44
CA VAL A 120 20.01 -6.75 2.43
C VAL A 120 19.77 -5.25 2.52
N SER A 121 20.81 -4.46 2.82
CA SER A 121 20.66 -3.02 3.00
C SER A 121 20.02 -2.41 1.76
N ALA A 122 18.82 -1.84 1.90
CA ALA A 122 18.06 -1.31 0.77
C ALA A 122 18.83 -0.18 0.05
N GLY A 123 19.77 0.47 0.77
CA GLY A 123 20.67 1.49 0.25
C GLY A 123 21.57 1.05 -0.92
N GLU A 124 22.01 -0.21 -0.99
CA GLU A 124 22.92 -0.68 -2.06
C GLU A 124 22.23 -0.79 -3.44
N LYS A 125 20.89 -0.81 -3.46
CA LYS A 125 20.09 -1.01 -4.68
C LYS A 125 19.35 0.26 -5.15
N ILE A 126 19.53 1.41 -4.50
CA ILE A 126 18.87 2.69 -4.88
C ILE A 126 19.06 3.00 -6.39
N TRP A 127 20.27 2.78 -6.92
CA TRP A 127 20.57 3.07 -8.32
C TRP A 127 19.87 2.13 -9.31
N ARG A 128 19.44 0.94 -8.88
CA ARG A 128 18.76 -0.05 -9.73
C ARG A 128 17.30 0.30 -9.98
N ILE A 129 16.69 1.04 -9.05
CA ILE A 129 15.26 1.39 -9.12
C ILE A 129 15.08 2.83 -9.61
N ASN A 130 16.07 3.69 -9.38
CA ASN A 130 16.04 5.08 -9.80
C ASN A 130 16.17 5.20 -11.32
N GLY A 131 15.21 5.85 -11.97
CA GLY A 131 15.26 6.11 -13.41
C GLY A 131 13.94 5.83 -14.11
N ARG A 132 14.03 5.63 -15.41
CA ARG A 132 12.88 5.42 -16.28
C ARG A 132 12.43 3.96 -16.20
N TRP A 133 11.12 3.76 -16.13
CA TRP A 133 10.49 2.46 -16.19
C TRP A 133 9.48 2.46 -17.32
N LYS A 134 9.41 1.35 -18.06
CA LYS A 134 8.47 1.15 -19.16
C LYS A 134 7.90 -0.25 -19.13
N GLY A 135 6.64 -0.41 -19.51
CA GLY A 135 6.10 -1.74 -19.75
C GLY A 135 4.62 -1.67 -20.01
N THR A 136 3.89 -2.64 -19.48
CA THR A 136 2.45 -2.77 -19.75
C THR A 136 1.65 -3.12 -18.52
N TYR A 137 0.38 -2.74 -18.53
CA TYR A 137 -0.63 -3.23 -17.61
C TYR A 137 -1.84 -3.76 -18.39
N SER A 138 -2.61 -4.64 -17.77
CA SER A 138 -3.85 -5.21 -18.32
C SER A 138 -4.93 -5.25 -17.25
N ALA A 139 -6.20 -5.26 -17.65
CA ALA A 139 -7.32 -5.51 -16.75
C ALA A 139 -7.54 -7.02 -16.65
N ALA A 140 -7.97 -7.53 -15.50
CA ALA A 140 -8.04 -8.98 -15.21
C ALA A 140 -8.93 -9.79 -16.17
N ARG A 141 -9.77 -9.14 -16.97
CA ARG A 141 -10.69 -9.78 -17.94
C ARG A 141 -10.39 -9.42 -19.40
N GLU A 142 -9.24 -8.81 -19.65
CA GLU A 142 -8.87 -8.34 -20.97
C GLU A 142 -7.47 -8.85 -21.36
N ASP A 143 -7.34 -9.34 -22.59
CA ASP A 143 -6.03 -9.67 -23.18
C ASP A 143 -5.27 -8.41 -23.63
N THR A 144 -5.92 -7.25 -23.60
CA THR A 144 -5.31 -5.98 -24.00
C THR A 144 -4.27 -5.54 -22.98
N ARG A 145 -3.05 -5.30 -23.46
CA ARG A 145 -1.96 -4.73 -22.68
C ARG A 145 -1.72 -3.29 -23.10
N TRP A 146 -1.90 -2.36 -22.18
CA TRP A 146 -1.66 -0.94 -22.43
C TRP A 146 -0.25 -0.54 -22.03
N PRO A 147 0.46 0.25 -22.85
CA PRO A 147 1.78 0.73 -22.51
C PRO A 147 1.71 1.75 -21.37
N CYS A 148 2.73 1.75 -20.53
CA CYS A 148 2.92 2.69 -19.45
C CYS A 148 4.41 3.05 -19.34
N GLU A 149 4.71 4.30 -19.06
CA GLU A 149 6.08 4.78 -18.85
C GLU A 149 6.10 5.85 -17.76
N PHE A 150 7.04 5.74 -16.83
CA PHE A 150 7.19 6.70 -15.74
C PHE A 150 8.65 6.80 -15.31
N GLU A 151 8.97 7.84 -14.55
CA GLU A 151 10.27 8.04 -13.95
C GLU A 151 10.13 7.91 -12.43
N LEU A 152 10.98 7.09 -11.80
CA LEU A 152 11.08 6.94 -10.35
C LEU A 152 12.32 7.63 -9.83
N THR A 153 12.14 8.40 -8.76
CA THR A 153 13.19 8.85 -7.86
C THR A 153 13.08 8.07 -6.56
N VAL A 154 14.21 7.55 -6.10
CA VAL A 154 14.28 6.67 -4.94
C VAL A 154 15.12 7.34 -3.86
N SER A 155 14.65 7.32 -2.63
CA SER A 155 15.35 7.83 -1.46
C SER A 155 15.25 6.84 -0.29
N PRO A 156 16.18 6.88 0.67
CA PRO A 156 16.00 6.15 1.92
C PRO A 156 14.65 6.48 2.56
N GLY A 157 13.95 5.45 3.04
CA GLY A 157 12.72 5.59 3.81
C GLY A 157 13.01 5.94 5.28
N LYS A 158 11.99 5.82 6.13
CA LYS A 158 12.11 6.11 7.57
C LYS A 158 12.96 5.09 8.33
N LYS A 159 13.14 3.89 7.77
CA LYS A 159 14.02 2.83 8.28
C LYS A 159 15.09 2.48 7.24
N GLU A 160 16.20 1.90 7.70
CA GLU A 160 17.34 1.48 6.84
C GLU A 160 16.94 0.45 5.76
N GLU A 161 15.88 -0.30 6.00
CA GLU A 161 15.38 -1.38 5.15
C GLU A 161 14.35 -0.91 4.10
N GLN A 162 13.90 0.34 4.20
CA GLN A 162 12.83 0.86 3.36
C GLN A 162 13.39 1.86 2.36
N LEU A 163 12.89 1.82 1.13
CA LEU A 163 13.10 2.89 0.16
C LEU A 163 11.77 3.56 -0.13
N ALA A 164 11.72 4.88 0.00
CA ALA A 164 10.61 5.67 -0.52
C ALA A 164 10.81 5.84 -2.04
N ILE A 165 9.74 5.60 -2.80
CA ILE A 165 9.71 5.87 -4.23
C ILE A 165 8.69 6.95 -4.53
N VAL A 166 9.12 7.93 -5.29
CA VAL A 166 8.25 8.95 -5.87
C VAL A 166 8.46 8.96 -7.38
N GLY A 167 7.40 9.26 -8.12
CA GLY A 167 7.53 9.28 -9.56
C GLY A 167 6.46 10.09 -10.25
N LYS A 168 6.61 10.17 -11.56
CA LYS A 168 5.66 10.83 -12.44
C LYS A 168 5.66 10.17 -13.80
N GLY A 169 4.53 10.23 -14.47
CA GLY A 169 4.38 9.79 -15.85
C GLY A 169 3.18 10.41 -16.52
N VAL A 170 2.99 10.06 -17.77
CA VAL A 170 1.84 10.49 -18.57
C VAL A 170 1.39 9.32 -19.42
N ASP A 171 0.09 9.03 -19.38
CA ASP A 171 -0.53 8.09 -20.30
C ASP A 171 -1.81 8.70 -20.90
N ASN A 172 -2.64 7.86 -21.55
CA ASN A 172 -3.87 8.30 -22.19
C ASN A 172 -4.91 8.89 -21.22
N ALA A 173 -4.86 8.56 -19.93
CA ALA A 173 -5.73 9.13 -18.91
C ALA A 173 -5.20 10.48 -18.38
N GLY A 174 -3.92 10.80 -18.65
CA GLY A 174 -3.30 12.09 -18.37
C GLY A 174 -2.02 11.96 -17.56
N ALA A 175 -1.58 13.09 -16.99
CA ALA A 175 -0.44 13.11 -16.08
C ALA A 175 -0.80 12.47 -14.74
N TYR A 176 0.14 11.72 -14.18
CA TYR A 176 0.00 11.07 -12.88
C TYR A 176 1.29 11.17 -12.07
N TRP A 177 1.14 10.97 -10.77
CA TRP A 177 2.21 10.87 -9.80
C TRP A 177 2.24 9.47 -9.20
N ILE A 178 3.42 9.03 -8.81
CA ILE A 178 3.63 7.79 -8.09
C ILE A 178 4.12 8.15 -6.69
N LYS A 179 3.55 7.50 -5.68
CA LYS A 179 4.12 7.47 -4.33
C LYS A 179 4.01 6.07 -3.78
N GLY A 180 5.11 5.56 -3.27
CA GLY A 180 5.17 4.20 -2.80
C GLY A 180 6.42 3.93 -2.00
N MET A 181 6.65 2.66 -1.78
CA MET A 181 7.80 2.15 -1.08
C MET A 181 8.23 0.82 -1.67
N VAL A 182 9.53 0.57 -1.57
CA VAL A 182 10.12 -0.74 -1.76
C VAL A 182 10.53 -1.22 -0.38
N LEU A 183 9.99 -2.37 0.00
CA LEU A 183 10.23 -3.08 1.24
C LEU A 183 11.25 -4.21 0.96
N SER A 184 11.61 -4.98 1.99
CA SER A 184 12.66 -6.02 1.97
C SER A 184 12.89 -6.64 0.58
N ALA A 185 14.03 -6.24 -0.02
CA ALA A 185 14.66 -6.58 -1.31
C ALA A 185 13.82 -6.65 -2.60
N HIS A 186 12.56 -7.11 -2.57
CA HIS A 186 11.77 -7.41 -3.76
C HIS A 186 10.37 -6.82 -3.69
N GLN A 187 9.77 -6.66 -2.51
CA GLN A 187 8.37 -6.24 -2.45
C GLN A 187 8.22 -4.74 -2.76
N VAL A 188 7.29 -4.42 -3.65
CA VAL A 188 7.01 -3.04 -4.05
C VAL A 188 5.53 -2.75 -3.96
N ILE A 189 5.22 -1.60 -3.36
CA ILE A 189 3.87 -1.10 -3.24
C ILE A 189 3.88 0.37 -3.58
N PHE A 190 3.03 0.78 -4.52
CA PHE A 190 2.86 2.20 -4.82
C PHE A 190 1.46 2.52 -5.25
N VAL A 191 1.10 3.79 -5.07
CA VAL A 191 -0.14 4.34 -5.59
C VAL A 191 0.19 5.19 -6.80
N LYS A 192 -0.47 4.88 -7.93
CA LYS A 192 -0.51 5.71 -9.12
C LYS A 192 -1.70 6.65 -9.04
N GLN A 193 -1.44 7.93 -8.87
CA GLN A 193 -2.44 8.95 -8.62
C GLN A 193 -2.60 9.90 -9.81
N TYR A 194 -3.85 10.08 -10.22
CA TYR A 194 -4.30 11.13 -11.13
C TYR A 194 -5.04 12.21 -10.34
N ALA A 195 -5.37 13.33 -11.00
CA ALA A 195 -6.11 14.42 -10.39
C ALA A 195 -7.44 13.99 -9.75
N GLY A 196 -8.12 12.96 -10.26
CA GLY A 196 -9.45 12.57 -9.76
C GLY A 196 -9.55 11.16 -9.14
N HIS A 197 -8.49 10.36 -9.19
CA HIS A 197 -8.52 8.96 -8.77
C HIS A 197 -7.11 8.39 -8.62
N SER A 198 -6.99 7.31 -7.86
CA SER A 198 -5.69 6.70 -7.56
C SER A 198 -5.78 5.18 -7.50
N TRP A 199 -4.92 4.46 -8.22
CA TRP A 199 -4.85 2.99 -8.21
C TRP A 199 -3.67 2.49 -7.39
N ILE A 200 -3.87 1.37 -6.69
CA ILE A 200 -2.85 0.71 -5.90
C ILE A 200 -2.17 -0.33 -6.78
N TYR A 201 -0.84 -0.35 -6.78
CA TYR A 201 0.00 -1.34 -7.44
C TYR A 201 0.78 -2.08 -6.35
N ARG A 202 0.77 -3.40 -6.41
CA ARG A 202 1.38 -4.31 -5.44
C ARG A 202 2.08 -5.42 -6.20
N GLY A 203 3.34 -5.68 -5.88
CA GLY A 203 4.11 -6.65 -6.65
C GLY A 203 5.50 -6.87 -6.10
N GLU A 204 6.34 -7.45 -6.95
CA GLU A 204 7.72 -7.78 -6.64
C GLU A 204 8.67 -7.28 -7.73
N LEU A 205 9.88 -6.95 -7.32
CA LEU A 205 11.05 -6.74 -8.14
C LEU A 205 11.77 -8.07 -8.31
N ASP A 206 12.32 -8.31 -9.49
CA ASP A 206 13.26 -9.41 -9.69
C ASP A 206 14.55 -9.22 -8.86
N GLU A 207 15.40 -10.25 -8.77
CA GLU A 207 16.63 -10.23 -7.97
C GLU A 207 17.56 -9.05 -8.36
N ASP A 208 17.57 -8.73 -9.65
CA ASP A 208 18.36 -7.65 -10.24
C ASP A 208 17.75 -6.26 -10.04
N GLY A 209 16.47 -6.16 -9.67
CA GLY A 209 15.73 -4.90 -9.53
C GLY A 209 15.41 -4.23 -10.87
N SER A 210 15.45 -4.98 -11.97
CA SER A 210 15.28 -4.53 -13.35
C SER A 210 13.88 -4.76 -13.89
N VAL A 211 13.14 -5.70 -13.31
CA VAL A 211 11.75 -6.02 -13.66
C VAL A 211 10.89 -5.85 -12.42
N MET A 212 9.73 -5.25 -12.61
CA MET A 212 8.70 -5.09 -11.59
C MET A 212 7.39 -5.66 -12.11
N GLU A 213 6.80 -6.61 -11.38
CA GLU A 213 5.55 -7.24 -11.79
C GLU A 213 4.60 -7.48 -10.62
N GLY A 214 3.32 -7.54 -10.92
CA GLY A 214 2.30 -7.80 -9.91
C GLY A 214 0.91 -7.38 -10.34
N ASP A 215 0.11 -7.01 -9.35
CA ASP A 215 -1.29 -6.68 -9.48
C ASP A 215 -1.56 -5.20 -9.21
N TRP A 216 -2.58 -4.66 -9.86
CA TRP A 216 -3.13 -3.36 -9.55
C TRP A 216 -4.63 -3.45 -9.29
N GLU A 217 -5.15 -2.53 -8.48
CA GLU A 217 -6.58 -2.42 -8.22
C GLU A 217 -7.04 -1.00 -7.85
N GLY A 218 -8.32 -0.73 -8.05
CA GLY A 218 -8.95 0.51 -7.64
C GLY A 218 -10.33 0.72 -8.28
N LYS A 219 -11.23 1.39 -7.55
CA LYS A 219 -12.64 1.67 -7.94
C LYS A 219 -13.43 0.47 -8.48
N GLY A 220 -13.10 -0.73 -8.02
CA GLY A 220 -13.77 -1.97 -8.43
C GLY A 220 -13.14 -2.67 -9.64
N ASP A 221 -12.09 -2.10 -10.21
CA ASP A 221 -11.28 -2.71 -11.25
C ASP A 221 -9.99 -3.29 -10.67
N GLN A 222 -9.43 -4.27 -11.37
CA GLN A 222 -8.17 -4.91 -11.03
C GLN A 222 -7.49 -5.48 -12.28
N GLY A 223 -6.21 -5.77 -12.19
CA GLY A 223 -5.47 -6.46 -13.24
C GLY A 223 -4.00 -6.61 -12.91
N THR A 224 -3.17 -6.88 -13.92
CA THR A 224 -1.74 -7.15 -13.75
C THR A 224 -0.88 -6.11 -14.43
N PHE A 225 0.38 -6.03 -14.02
CA PHE A 225 1.39 -5.19 -14.66
C PHE A 225 2.75 -5.87 -14.72
N THR A 226 3.55 -5.42 -15.68
CA THR A 226 4.99 -5.73 -15.80
C THR A 226 5.69 -4.48 -16.34
N PHE A 227 6.68 -3.99 -15.61
CA PHE A 227 7.52 -2.84 -15.98
C PHE A 227 9.00 -3.24 -15.94
N THR A 228 9.80 -2.64 -16.81
CA THR A 228 11.24 -2.86 -16.92
C THR A 228 11.97 -1.52 -16.86
N HIS A 229 13.11 -1.48 -16.17
CA HIS A 229 14.00 -0.34 -16.00
C HIS A 229 14.91 -0.11 -17.21
#